data_AF-A0A482W9L1-F1
#
_entry.id   AF-A0A482W9L1-F1
#
_cell.length_a   1.000
_cell.length_b   1.000
_cell.length_c   1.000
_cell.angle_alpha   90.00
_cell.angle_beta   90.00
_cell.angle_gamma   90.00
#
_symmetry.space_group_name_H-M   'P 1'
#
loop_
_entity.id
_entity.type
_entity.pdbx_description
1 polymer ?
#
loop_
_entity_poly.entity_id
_entity_poly.type
_entity_poly.pdbx_seq_one_letter_code
_entity_poly.pdbx_strand_id
1 'polypeptide(L)'
;MVSLVLCSAKENVRQEGFKNLRCFCYSSAGNRIFGQEWWKKADNMTCGTKIFVDKSLTVGTQYLRQCESQKYAQERISYQLKLHGTIGVSFGVLLCDDDGSYGAYKVVDGSAYCTWRDNTNLGTWQYADDDRSSLNCNCARDTKIFSNAGKTQTQKCSGSGNYRALQTEGTLLYCVDKDGFRKTRKEDTPKTEEDCALYASY
;
A
#
# COMPACT_ATOMS: atom_id res chain seq x y z
N MET A 1 9.27 -29.75 4.63
CA MET A 1 9.89 -29.13 5.82
C MET A 1 9.02 -29.51 7.01
N VAL A 2 9.43 -30.47 7.83
CA VAL A 2 8.58 -30.99 8.92
C VAL A 2 8.85 -30.17 10.18
N SER A 3 7.89 -29.35 10.58
CA SER A 3 7.90 -28.63 11.85
C SER A 3 7.27 -29.53 12.92
N LEU A 4 7.95 -29.75 14.04
CA LEU A 4 7.39 -30.50 15.16
C LEU A 4 6.71 -29.55 16.14
N VAL A 5 5.47 -29.89 16.49
CA VAL A 5 4.75 -29.27 17.59
C VAL A 5 5.09 -30.04 18.86
N LEU A 6 5.69 -29.36 19.84
CA LEU A 6 5.95 -29.95 21.15
C LEU A 6 5.22 -29.15 22.22
N CYS A 7 4.33 -29.82 22.93
CA CYS A 7 3.61 -29.26 24.07
C CYS A 7 4.40 -29.63 25.34
N SER A 8 5.07 -28.63 25.93
CA SER A 8 5.86 -28.83 27.14
C SER A 8 5.03 -28.41 28.35
N ALA A 9 4.69 -29.37 29.21
CA ALA A 9 4.32 -29.11 30.59
C ALA A 9 5.59 -29.20 31.43
N LYS A 10 6.45 -28.18 31.42
CA LYS A 10 7.66 -28.25 32.27
C LYS A 10 7.46 -27.54 33.60
N GLU A 11 7.43 -28.40 34.62
CA GLU A 11 8.01 -28.23 35.95
C GLU A 11 7.31 -27.20 36.86
N ASN A 12 6.05 -27.53 37.22
CA ASN A 12 5.67 -27.47 38.63
C ASN A 12 4.75 -28.65 38.94
N VAL A 13 5.30 -29.61 39.67
CA VAL A 13 4.61 -30.82 40.15
C VAL A 13 3.61 -30.41 41.23
N ARG A 14 2.40 -30.98 41.13
CA ARG A 14 1.27 -30.93 42.08
C ARG A 14 0.55 -29.59 42.19
N GLN A 15 -0.51 -29.43 41.41
CA GLN A 15 -1.88 -29.42 41.94
C GLN A 15 -2.89 -29.45 40.78
N GLU A 16 -4.05 -30.02 41.10
CA GLU A 16 -5.17 -30.42 40.26
C GLU A 16 -5.57 -29.43 39.15
N GLY A 17 -5.82 -29.97 37.94
CA GLY A 17 -6.54 -29.27 36.87
C GLY A 17 -5.66 -28.51 35.87
N PHE A 18 -5.01 -29.22 34.94
CA PHE A 18 -4.23 -28.61 33.85
C PHE A 18 -5.12 -27.93 32.80
N LYS A 19 -5.66 -26.76 33.11
CA LYS A 19 -6.46 -25.94 32.18
C LYS A 19 -5.61 -25.07 31.24
N ASN A 20 -4.30 -24.99 31.46
CA ASN A 20 -3.41 -24.01 30.82
C ASN A 20 -2.14 -24.63 30.20
N LEU A 21 -2.27 -25.69 29.39
CA LEU A 21 -1.15 -26.24 28.60
C LEU A 21 -0.88 -25.37 27.36
N ARG A 22 0.39 -24.97 27.16
CA ARG A 22 0.84 -24.23 25.98
C ARG A 22 1.76 -25.10 25.12
N CYS A 23 1.57 -25.03 23.81
CA CYS A 23 2.38 -25.69 22.80
C CYS A 23 3.25 -24.69 22.06
N PHE A 24 4.42 -25.16 21.62
CA PHE A 24 5.40 -24.33 20.92
C PHE A 24 5.90 -25.05 19.67
N CYS A 25 6.29 -24.26 18.67
CA CYS A 25 6.89 -24.76 17.44
C CYS A 25 8.39 -24.97 17.60
N TYR A 26 8.88 -26.10 17.08
CA TYR A 26 10.30 -26.42 17.00
C TYR A 26 10.67 -26.78 15.55
N SER A 27 11.90 -26.46 15.15
CA SER A 27 12.47 -26.90 13.89
C SER A 27 12.84 -28.39 13.96
N SER A 28 13.09 -29.01 12.79
CA SER A 28 13.60 -30.37 12.70
C SER A 28 14.96 -30.57 13.39
N ALA A 29 15.72 -29.49 13.60
CA ALA A 29 16.96 -29.49 14.35
C ALA A 29 16.76 -29.33 15.88
N GLY A 30 15.52 -29.30 16.37
CA GLY A 30 15.20 -29.17 17.79
C GLY A 30 15.28 -27.74 18.34
N ASN A 31 15.46 -26.73 17.48
CA ASN A 31 15.50 -25.33 17.90
C ASN A 31 14.09 -24.74 17.98
N ARG A 32 13.77 -23.98 19.02
CA ARG A 32 12.48 -23.30 19.14
C ARG A 32 12.30 -22.24 18.04
N ILE A 33 11.17 -22.25 17.35
CA ILE A 33 10.80 -21.32 16.27
C ILE A 33 9.49 -20.56 16.58
N PHE A 34 9.06 -19.65 15.71
CA PHE A 34 7.87 -18.84 15.90
C PHE A 34 6.59 -19.70 15.79
N GLY A 35 5.66 -19.46 16.73
CA GLY A 35 4.39 -20.17 16.86
C GLY A 35 4.20 -20.72 18.27
N GLN A 36 3.14 -20.25 18.94
CA GLN A 36 2.67 -20.80 20.22
C GLN A 36 1.15 -20.79 20.23
N GLU A 37 0.53 -21.78 20.86
CA GLU A 37 -0.92 -21.86 20.99
C GLU A 37 -1.30 -22.67 22.23
N TRP A 38 -2.52 -22.51 22.73
CA TRP A 38 -3.08 -23.40 23.75
C TRP A 38 -3.26 -24.81 23.20
N TRP A 39 -3.06 -25.81 24.05
CA TRP A 39 -3.23 -27.23 23.70
C TRP A 39 -4.49 -27.52 22.86
N LYS A 40 -5.64 -26.98 23.25
CA LYS A 40 -6.93 -27.22 22.57
C LYS A 40 -7.03 -26.66 21.15
N LYS A 41 -6.09 -25.82 20.74
CA LYS A 41 -6.04 -25.19 19.42
C LYS A 41 -4.72 -25.50 18.70
N ALA A 42 -3.90 -26.38 19.26
CA ALA A 42 -2.57 -26.67 18.77
C ALA A 42 -2.57 -27.28 17.36
N ASP A 43 -3.61 -28.04 17.01
CA ASP A 43 -3.75 -28.67 15.68
C ASP A 43 -3.83 -27.65 14.54
N ASN A 44 -4.25 -26.42 14.83
CA ASN A 44 -4.34 -25.32 13.86
C ASN A 44 -3.22 -24.26 14.03
N MET A 45 -2.13 -24.60 14.73
CA MET A 45 -1.05 -23.62 14.92
C MET A 45 -0.21 -23.44 13.66
N THR A 46 0.18 -22.20 13.38
CA THR A 46 1.14 -21.87 12.31
C THR A 46 2.55 -21.79 12.89
N CYS A 47 3.44 -22.67 12.44
CA CYS A 47 4.85 -22.68 12.80
C CYS A 47 5.73 -22.04 11.71
N GLY A 48 6.57 -21.06 12.06
CA GLY A 48 7.44 -20.35 11.11
C GLY A 48 8.78 -19.91 11.72
N THR A 49 9.76 -19.52 10.90
CA THR A 49 11.16 -19.31 11.32
C THR A 49 11.54 -17.86 11.69
N LYS A 50 10.57 -16.93 11.84
CA LYS A 50 10.62 -15.47 12.22
C LYS A 50 9.99 -14.57 11.12
N ILE A 51 9.41 -13.37 11.39
CA ILE A 51 9.83 -12.27 12.30
C ILE A 51 8.68 -11.63 13.10
N PHE A 52 9.09 -11.15 14.28
CA PHE A 52 8.37 -10.60 15.41
C PHE A 52 7.93 -9.14 15.27
N VAL A 53 6.76 -8.88 15.86
CA VAL A 53 6.11 -7.59 16.18
C VAL A 53 6.85 -6.88 17.32
N ASP A 54 7.03 -5.56 17.25
CA ASP A 54 7.12 -4.70 18.43
C ASP A 54 5.92 -3.73 18.47
N LYS A 55 5.44 -3.56 19.70
CA LYS A 55 4.26 -2.87 20.28
C LYS A 55 3.41 -1.96 19.39
N SER A 56 2.23 -2.46 19.02
CA SER A 56 0.97 -1.72 19.18
C SER A 56 -0.19 -2.72 19.19
N LEU A 57 -0.83 -2.87 20.35
CA LEU A 57 -1.95 -3.79 20.56
C LEU A 57 -3.29 -3.14 20.16
N THR A 58 -3.35 -2.54 18.95
CA THR A 58 -4.58 -1.94 18.41
C THR A 58 -4.63 -1.93 16.88
N VAL A 59 -4.04 -2.92 16.23
CA VAL A 59 -4.36 -3.26 14.83
C VAL A 59 -4.21 -4.77 14.66
N GLY A 60 -5.19 -5.41 14.02
CA GLY A 60 -5.25 -6.87 13.87
C GLY A 60 -3.95 -7.45 13.33
N THR A 61 -3.67 -8.71 13.68
CA THR A 61 -2.48 -9.49 13.26
C THR A 61 -2.08 -9.18 11.81
N GLN A 62 -0.96 -8.47 11.64
CA GLN A 62 -0.53 -7.75 10.42
C GLN A 62 -0.58 -8.60 9.13
N TYR A 63 -1.63 -8.41 8.34
CA TYR A 63 -1.61 -8.79 6.93
C TYR A 63 -1.06 -7.60 6.14
N LEU A 64 0.27 -7.49 6.05
CA LEU A 64 0.90 -6.47 5.22
C LEU A 64 0.54 -6.73 3.76
N ARG A 65 -0.03 -5.74 3.08
CA ARG A 65 -0.23 -5.81 1.64
C ARG A 65 1.10 -5.74 0.90
N GLN A 66 1.09 -6.03 -0.40
CA GLN A 66 2.30 -6.16 -1.20
C GLN A 66 3.23 -4.94 -1.11
N CYS A 67 2.68 -3.72 -1.18
CA CYS A 67 3.49 -2.50 -1.08
C CYS A 67 4.04 -2.31 0.34
N GLU A 68 3.21 -2.48 1.37
CA GLU A 68 3.62 -2.37 2.78
C GLU A 68 4.71 -3.40 3.13
N SER A 69 4.57 -4.63 2.64
CA SER A 69 5.56 -5.69 2.84
C SER A 69 6.91 -5.33 2.22
N GLN A 70 6.92 -4.68 1.05
CA GLN A 70 8.15 -4.22 0.41
C GLN A 70 8.77 -3.04 1.17
N LYS A 71 7.95 -2.06 1.60
CA LYS A 71 8.42 -0.92 2.39
C LYS A 71 9.03 -1.38 3.72
N TYR A 72 8.35 -2.30 4.40
CA TYR A 72 8.85 -2.93 5.63
C TYR A 72 10.19 -3.65 5.37
N ALA A 73 10.32 -4.38 4.26
CA ALA A 73 11.58 -5.03 3.92
C ALA A 73 12.72 -4.02 3.65
N GLN A 74 12.45 -2.92 2.93
CA GLN A 74 13.44 -1.86 2.70
C GLN A 74 13.92 -1.25 4.03
N GLU A 75 13.01 -0.95 4.95
CA GLU A 75 13.35 -0.43 6.28
C GLU A 75 14.17 -1.43 7.10
N ARG A 76 13.80 -2.71 7.06
CA ARG A 76 14.53 -3.79 7.74
C ARG A 76 15.95 -3.93 7.22
N ILE A 77 16.14 -3.92 5.90
CA ILE A 77 17.46 -4.03 5.28
C ILE A 77 18.29 -2.79 5.62
N SER A 78 17.71 -1.59 5.50
CA SER A 78 18.33 -0.32 5.88
C SER A 78 18.86 -0.36 7.32
N TYR A 79 18.03 -0.85 8.25
CA TYR A 79 18.37 -0.96 9.65
C TYR A 79 19.53 -1.93 9.90
N GLN A 80 19.50 -3.12 9.29
CA GLN A 80 20.59 -4.10 9.44
C GLN A 80 21.91 -3.56 8.88
N LEU A 81 21.88 -2.97 7.68
CA LEU A 81 23.07 -2.39 7.07
C LEU A 81 23.67 -1.26 7.94
N LYS A 82 22.82 -0.43 8.53
CA LYS A 82 23.26 0.62 9.48
C LYS A 82 23.94 0.03 10.71
N LEU A 83 23.41 -1.06 11.28
CA LEU A 83 24.05 -1.75 12.41
C LEU A 83 25.44 -2.29 12.07
N HIS A 84 25.66 -2.68 10.81
CA HIS A 84 26.96 -3.17 10.32
C HIS A 84 27.88 -2.06 9.79
N GLY A 85 27.60 -0.79 10.10
CA GLY A 85 28.45 0.34 9.73
C GLY A 85 28.32 0.81 8.28
N THR A 86 27.34 0.30 7.53
CA THR A 86 27.03 0.82 6.19
C THR A 86 26.18 2.08 6.32
N ILE A 87 26.63 3.17 5.71
CA ILE A 87 25.97 4.48 5.75
C ILE A 87 25.53 4.84 4.33
N GLY A 88 24.37 5.51 4.16
CA GLY A 88 23.92 5.99 2.86
C GLY A 88 23.27 4.93 1.96
N VAL A 89 22.66 3.89 2.53
CA VAL A 89 21.86 2.93 1.75
C VAL A 89 20.64 3.66 1.19
N SER A 90 20.53 3.68 -0.14
CA SER A 90 19.38 4.23 -0.84
C SER A 90 18.58 3.11 -1.48
N PHE A 91 17.25 3.18 -1.33
CA PHE A 91 16.30 2.34 -2.04
C PHE A 91 15.56 3.18 -3.06
N GLY A 92 15.10 2.54 -4.14
CA GLY A 92 14.16 3.19 -5.06
C GLY A 92 12.91 3.65 -4.31
N VAL A 93 12.41 4.84 -4.64
CA VAL A 93 11.20 5.40 -4.03
C VAL A 93 10.03 4.43 -4.26
N LEU A 94 9.51 3.88 -3.17
CA LEU A 94 8.33 3.03 -3.17
C LEU A 94 7.14 3.82 -2.61
N LEU A 95 6.20 4.16 -3.48
CA LEU A 95 4.97 4.84 -3.11
C LEU A 95 3.88 3.79 -2.81
N CYS A 96 3.24 3.91 -1.65
CA CYS A 96 2.10 3.09 -1.25
C CYS A 96 0.91 4.00 -0.93
N ASP A 97 -0.29 3.54 -1.28
CA ASP A 97 -1.54 4.15 -0.83
C ASP A 97 -1.82 3.71 0.63
N ASP A 98 -2.71 4.44 1.33
CA ASP A 98 -3.02 4.20 2.75
C ASP A 98 -3.66 2.82 3.03
N ASP A 99 -4.17 2.16 2.01
CA ASP A 99 -4.73 0.79 2.10
C ASP A 99 -3.68 -0.31 1.89
N GLY A 100 -2.42 0.07 1.70
CA GLY A 100 -1.28 -0.80 1.47
C GLY A 100 -1.10 -1.28 0.02
N SER A 101 -1.91 -0.79 -0.91
CA SER A 101 -1.70 -1.01 -2.34
C SER A 101 -0.60 -0.11 -2.91
N TYR A 102 -0.18 -0.38 -4.15
CA TYR A 102 0.83 0.46 -4.80
C TYR A 102 0.27 1.83 -5.13
N GLY A 103 1.12 2.84 -4.96
CA GLY A 103 0.80 4.23 -5.15
C GLY A 103 0.47 4.62 -6.58
N ALA A 104 0.13 5.89 -6.75
CA ALA A 104 -0.39 6.41 -8.02
C ALA A 104 0.61 6.40 -9.18
N TYR A 105 1.90 6.40 -8.86
CA TYR A 105 2.97 6.29 -9.83
C TYR A 105 4.19 5.58 -9.24
N LYS A 106 5.09 5.17 -10.11
CA LYS A 106 6.45 4.76 -9.77
C LYS A 106 7.47 5.54 -10.60
N VAL A 107 8.68 5.71 -10.06
CA VAL A 107 9.77 6.39 -10.76
C VAL A 107 10.72 5.36 -11.38
N VAL A 108 10.95 5.48 -12.67
CA VAL A 108 11.92 4.67 -13.44
C VAL A 108 12.75 5.64 -14.27
N ASP A 109 14.07 5.60 -14.10
CA ASP A 109 15.03 6.45 -14.83
C ASP A 109 14.69 7.96 -14.77
N GLY A 110 14.28 8.43 -13.60
CA GLY A 110 13.90 9.82 -13.37
C GLY A 110 12.50 10.20 -13.85
N SER A 111 11.85 9.38 -14.69
CA SER A 111 10.47 9.63 -15.12
C SER A 111 9.46 8.92 -14.21
N ALA A 112 8.38 9.61 -13.87
CA ALA A 112 7.26 9.03 -13.15
C ALA A 112 6.25 8.43 -14.14
N TYR A 113 5.84 7.19 -13.91
CA TYR A 113 4.85 6.47 -14.70
C TYR A 113 3.65 6.17 -13.83
N CYS A 114 2.45 6.53 -14.29
CA CYS A 114 1.24 6.22 -13.55
C CYS A 114 1.04 4.71 -13.43
N THR A 115 0.63 4.27 -12.23
CA THR A 115 0.48 2.86 -11.89
C THR A 115 -0.89 2.56 -11.31
N TRP A 116 -1.33 1.33 -11.56
CA TRP A 116 -2.48 0.75 -10.88
C TRP A 116 -2.08 0.20 -9.50
N ARG A 117 -3.09 -0.21 -8.72
CA ARG A 117 -2.94 -0.72 -7.34
C ARG A 117 -2.06 -1.98 -7.21
N ASP A 118 -1.78 -2.65 -8.33
CA ASP A 118 -0.90 -3.82 -8.46
C ASP A 118 0.49 -3.48 -9.04
N ASN A 119 0.84 -2.19 -9.10
CA ASN A 119 2.07 -1.64 -9.68
C ASN A 119 2.20 -1.75 -11.22
N THR A 120 1.14 -2.18 -11.92
CA THR A 120 1.14 -2.22 -13.39
C THR A 120 1.08 -0.82 -13.99
N ASN A 121 1.80 -0.59 -15.07
CA ASN A 121 1.81 0.71 -15.75
C ASN A 121 0.44 0.97 -16.40
N LEU A 122 -0.05 2.19 -16.25
CA LEU A 122 -1.26 2.67 -16.89
C LEU A 122 -0.88 3.36 -18.21
N GLY A 123 -1.01 2.64 -19.31
CA GLY A 123 -0.85 3.19 -20.66
C GLY A 123 0.47 3.96 -20.86
N THR A 124 0.37 5.12 -21.50
CA THR A 124 1.49 6.03 -21.80
C THR A 124 1.53 7.25 -20.87
N TRP A 125 0.80 7.20 -19.74
CA TRP A 125 0.73 8.33 -18.80
C TRP A 125 2.05 8.43 -18.03
N GLN A 126 2.82 9.46 -18.35
CA GLN A 126 4.14 9.68 -17.77
C GLN A 126 4.39 11.17 -17.51
N TYR A 127 5.29 11.43 -16.59
CA TYR A 127 5.68 12.77 -16.18
C TYR A 127 7.18 12.82 -15.92
N ALA A 128 7.87 13.68 -16.65
CA ALA A 128 9.33 13.72 -16.69
C ALA A 128 9.96 14.80 -15.79
N ASP A 129 9.15 15.61 -15.11
CA ASP A 129 9.66 16.62 -14.18
C ASP A 129 10.07 15.98 -12.84
N ASP A 130 11.05 16.59 -12.20
CA ASP A 130 11.47 16.22 -10.85
C ASP A 130 10.48 16.68 -9.78
N ASP A 131 9.79 17.81 -9.99
CA ASP A 131 8.72 18.24 -9.09
C ASP A 131 7.44 17.45 -9.36
N ARG A 132 7.28 16.40 -8.55
CA ARG A 132 6.17 15.46 -8.58
C ARG A 132 5.07 15.81 -7.57
N SER A 133 5.15 16.97 -6.90
CA SER A 133 4.20 17.37 -5.85
C SER A 133 2.76 17.50 -6.35
N SER A 134 2.58 17.78 -7.64
CA SER A 134 1.28 17.91 -8.29
C SER A 134 0.80 16.62 -8.98
N LEU A 135 1.63 15.59 -9.09
CA LEU A 135 1.32 14.35 -9.80
C LEU A 135 0.48 13.42 -8.93
N ASN A 136 -0.73 13.09 -9.39
CA ASN A 136 -1.64 12.18 -8.68
C ASN A 136 -2.16 11.03 -9.55
N CYS A 137 -2.05 11.10 -10.88
CA CYS A 137 -2.50 10.04 -11.79
C CYS A 137 -3.99 9.65 -11.67
N ASN A 138 -4.82 10.48 -11.03
CA ASN A 138 -6.20 10.13 -10.70
C ASN A 138 -7.03 9.88 -11.97
N CYS A 139 -6.88 10.73 -12.98
CA CYS A 139 -7.61 10.60 -14.23
C CYS A 139 -7.23 9.30 -14.97
N ALA A 140 -5.94 8.97 -15.03
CA ALA A 140 -5.44 7.73 -15.62
C ALA A 140 -5.96 6.48 -14.90
N ARG A 141 -6.02 6.51 -13.56
CA ARG A 141 -6.61 5.44 -12.75
C ARG A 141 -8.09 5.29 -13.04
N ASP A 142 -8.82 6.40 -13.12
CA ASP A 142 -10.24 6.39 -13.44
C ASP A 142 -10.51 5.87 -14.86
N THR A 143 -9.66 6.15 -15.85
CA THR A 143 -9.77 5.56 -17.19
C THR A 143 -9.85 4.02 -17.11
N LYS A 144 -9.01 3.40 -16.28
CA LYS A 144 -9.02 1.94 -16.07
C LYS A 144 -10.27 1.48 -15.32
N ILE A 145 -10.75 2.24 -14.34
CA ILE A 145 -12.01 1.94 -13.63
C ILE A 145 -13.19 1.95 -14.59
N PHE A 146 -13.33 3.01 -15.39
CA PHE A 146 -14.38 3.11 -16.40
C PHE A 146 -14.27 1.97 -17.42
N SER A 147 -13.07 1.71 -17.94
CA SER A 147 -12.84 0.62 -18.91
C SER A 147 -13.22 -0.75 -18.34
N ASN A 148 -12.84 -1.05 -17.10
CA ASN A 148 -13.22 -2.30 -16.41
C ASN A 148 -14.74 -2.41 -16.20
N ALA A 149 -15.43 -1.28 -16.06
CA ALA A 149 -16.89 -1.21 -15.97
C ALA A 149 -17.59 -1.20 -17.36
N GLY A 150 -16.84 -1.36 -18.46
CA GLY A 150 -17.39 -1.28 -19.81
C GLY A 150 -17.84 0.13 -20.22
N LYS A 151 -17.29 1.16 -19.58
CA LYS A 151 -17.61 2.57 -19.80
C LYS A 151 -16.40 3.30 -20.39
N THR A 152 -16.66 4.38 -21.11
CA THR A 152 -15.62 5.31 -21.55
C THR A 152 -15.61 6.52 -20.64
N GLN A 153 -14.42 6.93 -20.21
CA GLN A 153 -14.24 8.16 -19.46
C GLN A 153 -14.52 9.36 -20.36
N THR A 154 -15.44 10.23 -19.95
CA THR A 154 -15.81 11.44 -20.71
C THR A 154 -14.93 12.64 -20.36
N GLN A 155 -14.39 12.68 -19.14
CA GLN A 155 -13.50 13.72 -18.68
C GLN A 155 -12.10 13.58 -19.31
N LYS A 156 -11.49 14.71 -19.62
CA LYS A 156 -10.17 14.80 -20.26
C LYS A 156 -9.05 14.72 -19.23
N CYS A 157 -8.11 13.81 -19.47
CA CYS A 157 -6.86 13.73 -18.73
C CYS A 157 -5.76 14.58 -19.37
N SER A 158 -4.81 15.06 -18.57
CA SER A 158 -3.52 15.57 -19.04
C SER A 158 -2.58 14.41 -19.38
N GLY A 159 -1.52 14.66 -20.15
CA GLY A 159 -0.51 13.63 -20.48
C GLY A 159 0.20 13.02 -19.26
N SER A 160 0.19 13.71 -18.12
CA SER A 160 0.71 13.20 -16.85
C SER A 160 -0.22 12.20 -16.15
N GLY A 161 -1.45 12.02 -16.64
CA GLY A 161 -2.48 11.17 -16.01
C GLY A 161 -3.32 11.87 -14.95
N ASN A 162 -3.10 13.16 -14.69
CA ASN A 162 -3.96 13.98 -13.85
C ASN A 162 -5.22 14.43 -14.63
N TYR A 163 -6.22 14.93 -13.92
CA TYR A 163 -7.34 15.62 -14.55
C TYR A 163 -6.89 16.96 -15.14
N ARG A 164 -7.40 17.30 -16.34
CA ARG A 164 -7.36 18.71 -16.79
C ARG A 164 -8.34 19.51 -15.93
N ALA A 165 -7.93 20.69 -15.46
CA ALA A 165 -8.77 21.47 -14.56
C ALA A 165 -10.04 21.96 -15.27
N LEU A 166 -9.94 22.35 -16.54
CA LEU A 166 -11.08 22.74 -17.37
C LEU A 166 -11.60 21.54 -18.18
N GLN A 167 -12.87 21.23 -17.98
CA GLN A 167 -13.60 20.17 -18.67
C GLN A 167 -14.67 20.76 -19.60
N THR A 168 -15.17 19.94 -20.51
CA THR A 168 -16.18 20.35 -21.50
C THR A 168 -17.25 19.28 -21.63
N GLU A 169 -18.51 19.67 -21.47
CA GLU A 169 -19.68 18.82 -21.73
C GLU A 169 -20.57 19.54 -22.75
N GLY A 170 -20.55 19.08 -24.00
CA GLY A 170 -21.18 19.80 -25.11
C GLY A 170 -20.56 21.18 -25.31
N THR A 171 -21.33 22.24 -25.10
CA THR A 171 -20.86 23.64 -25.15
C THR A 171 -20.54 24.23 -23.76
N LEU A 172 -20.82 23.49 -22.69
CA LEU A 172 -20.62 23.96 -21.32
C LEU A 172 -19.19 23.65 -20.87
N LEU A 173 -18.49 24.70 -20.43
CA LEU A 173 -17.20 24.59 -19.76
C LEU A 173 -17.41 24.55 -18.24
N TYR A 174 -16.70 23.67 -17.56
CA TYR A 174 -16.78 23.55 -16.11
C TYR A 174 -15.42 23.14 -15.54
N CYS A 175 -15.17 23.51 -14.29
CA CYS A 175 -13.92 23.18 -13.63
C CYS A 175 -14.08 21.93 -12.77
N VAL A 176 -13.02 21.12 -12.70
CA VAL A 176 -12.91 19.98 -11.80
C VAL A 176 -11.72 20.12 -10.86
N ASP A 177 -11.77 19.42 -9.74
CA ASP A 177 -10.64 19.29 -8.84
C ASP A 177 -9.68 18.16 -9.25
N LYS A 178 -8.74 17.85 -8.35
CA LYS A 178 -7.71 16.83 -8.53
C LYS A 178 -8.25 15.41 -8.63
N ASP A 179 -9.46 15.16 -8.12
CA ASP A 179 -10.15 13.87 -8.12
C ASP A 179 -11.24 13.81 -9.20
N GLY A 180 -11.43 14.89 -9.98
CA GLY A 180 -12.38 14.95 -11.07
C GLY A 180 -13.78 15.43 -10.64
N PHE A 181 -13.98 15.88 -9.40
CA PHE A 181 -15.26 16.44 -8.97
C PHE A 181 -15.44 17.87 -9.48
N ARG A 182 -16.67 18.18 -9.92
CA ARG A 182 -17.03 19.51 -10.42
C ARG A 182 -16.96 20.55 -9.29
N LYS A 183 -16.22 21.63 -9.53
CA LYS A 183 -16.07 22.78 -8.63
C LYS A 183 -17.02 23.93 -8.96
N THR A 184 -17.40 24.07 -10.23
CA THR A 184 -18.26 25.16 -10.69
C THR A 184 -19.74 24.85 -10.53
N ARG A 185 -20.52 25.87 -10.18
CA ARG A 185 -21.99 25.85 -10.23
C ARG A 185 -22.48 25.97 -11.67
N LYS A 186 -23.80 25.97 -11.85
CA LYS A 186 -24.42 26.04 -13.18
C LYS A 186 -24.27 27.43 -13.82
N GLU A 187 -24.18 28.46 -13.01
CA GLU A 187 -24.10 29.87 -13.42
C GLU A 187 -22.67 30.30 -13.75
N ASP A 188 -21.68 29.52 -13.31
CA ASP A 188 -20.27 29.80 -13.54
C ASP A 188 -19.90 29.53 -15.01
N THR A 189 -19.07 30.41 -15.57
CA THR A 189 -18.64 30.37 -16.98
C THR A 189 -17.12 30.47 -17.12
N PRO A 190 -16.36 29.46 -16.62
CA PRO A 190 -14.92 29.45 -16.79
C PRO A 190 -14.56 29.38 -18.28
N LYS A 191 -13.50 30.10 -18.66
CA LYS A 191 -13.02 30.17 -20.05
C LYS A 191 -11.67 29.52 -20.22
N THR A 192 -10.82 29.57 -19.20
CA THR A 192 -9.46 29.00 -19.25
C THR A 192 -9.19 28.06 -18.07
N GLU A 193 -8.06 27.35 -18.11
CA GLU A 193 -7.65 26.50 -16.96
C GLU A 193 -7.26 27.33 -15.74
N GLU A 194 -6.75 28.55 -15.94
CA GLU A 194 -6.40 29.47 -14.86
C GLU A 194 -7.64 29.92 -14.07
N ASP A 195 -8.78 30.12 -14.75
CA ASP A 195 -10.05 30.42 -14.08
C ASP A 195 -10.43 29.33 -13.07
N CYS A 196 -10.05 28.08 -13.33
CA CYS A 196 -10.36 26.95 -12.46
C CYS A 196 -9.64 26.99 -11.10
N ALA A 197 -8.58 27.80 -10.98
CA ALA A 197 -7.90 28.05 -9.71
C ALA A 197 -8.71 28.95 -8.76
N LEU A 198 -9.66 29.74 -9.28
CA LEU A 198 -10.47 30.69 -8.50
C LEU A 198 -11.61 30.01 -7.73
N TYR A 199 -12.02 28.82 -8.17
CA TYR A 199 -13.08 28.05 -7.52
C TYR A 199 -12.50 27.22 -6.39
N ALA A 200 -13.20 27.12 -5.27
CA ALA A 200 -12.81 26.22 -4.19
C ALA A 200 -13.01 24.75 -4.60
N SER A 201 -12.13 23.86 -4.13
CA SER A 201 -12.43 22.43 -4.05
C SER A 201 -13.27 22.20 -2.80
N TYR A 202 -14.26 21.30 -2.90
CA TYR A 202 -15.12 20.93 -1.79
C TYR A 202 -14.53 19.78 -0.97
#